data_AF-A0A6M8VZ95-F1
#
_entry.id   AF-A0A6M8VZ95-F1
#
_cell.length_a   1.000
_cell.length_b   1.000
_cell.length_c   1.000
_cell.angle_alpha   90.00
_cell.angle_beta   90.00
_cell.angle_gamma   90.00
#
_symmetry.space_group_name_H-M   'P 1'
#
loop_
_entity.id
_entity.type
_entity.pdbx_description
1 polymer ?
#
loop_
_entity_poly.entity_id
_entity_poly.type
_entity_poly.pdbx_seq_one_letter_code
_entity_poly.pdbx_strand_id
1 'polypeptide(L)'
;MEQQSPLDHFLSFLSALIDPDLRFHPLYLLPFFVMAFLLYLYHRRRGLHDGQGFFKWLFPKDVYFHPSHITDIKLFLLGQVLTAAKAFNMIVVMTLFAGLTILAVGGEVSAKPLTVGRVLLVTIVITLIRDFCVYWVHRLHHELPVFWPFHAVHHSAEVMTPVTVYRKHPVYDLISSFVKNIFVGIFSGLALVFLVGQIQLTLIAGVNIFYFLFNALGSNFRHSHIWFSYGPFWEKIFISPAQHQIHHSLEPRHHNKNYGEIFALWDWIFGTIYIPAGREDLQFGISKSSTSNERIAQPHPTLKTALLVPFRDSWKALKRRRKKK
;
A
#
# COMPACT_ATOMS: atom_id res chain seq x y z
N MET A 1 -12.44 -31.40 -19.55
CA MET A 1 -11.62 -30.22 -19.22
C MET A 1 -11.14 -29.64 -20.53
N GLU A 2 -11.76 -28.56 -20.99
CA GLU A 2 -11.26 -27.82 -22.17
C GLU A 2 -9.87 -27.27 -21.85
N GLN A 3 -8.90 -27.60 -22.69
CA GLN A 3 -7.53 -27.16 -22.53
C GLN A 3 -7.45 -25.71 -23.05
N GLN A 4 -7.19 -24.76 -22.16
CA GLN A 4 -7.07 -23.34 -22.53
C GLN A 4 -5.95 -23.15 -23.57
N SER A 5 -6.23 -22.39 -24.62
CA SER A 5 -5.25 -22.10 -25.66
C SER A 5 -4.18 -21.11 -25.16
N PRO A 6 -3.00 -21.03 -25.79
CA PRO A 6 -2.01 -19.99 -25.50
C PRO A 6 -2.58 -18.57 -25.64
N LEU A 7 -3.56 -18.37 -26.53
CA LEU A 7 -4.27 -17.11 -26.69
C LEU A 7 -5.13 -16.78 -25.47
N ASP A 8 -5.82 -17.78 -24.90
CA ASP A 8 -6.64 -17.60 -23.68
C ASP A 8 -5.78 -17.23 -22.48
N HIS A 9 -4.59 -17.85 -22.36
CA HIS A 9 -3.62 -17.47 -21.33
C HIS A 9 -3.10 -16.05 -21.52
N PHE A 10 -2.82 -15.65 -22.76
CA PHE A 10 -2.39 -14.28 -23.07
C PHE A 10 -3.48 -13.25 -22.79
N LEU A 11 -4.72 -13.52 -23.20
CA LEU A 11 -5.88 -12.65 -22.95
C LEU A 11 -6.19 -12.58 -21.45
N SER A 12 -6.08 -13.69 -20.71
CA SER A 12 -6.23 -13.72 -19.25
C SER A 12 -5.12 -12.93 -18.54
N PHE A 13 -3.90 -12.93 -19.09
CA PHE A 13 -2.83 -12.09 -18.58
C PHE A 13 -3.12 -10.60 -18.83
N LEU A 14 -3.58 -10.24 -20.04
CA LEU A 14 -3.96 -8.86 -20.35
C LEU A 14 -5.14 -8.37 -19.51
N SER A 15 -6.15 -9.22 -19.26
CA SER A 15 -7.27 -8.85 -18.39
C SER A 15 -6.83 -8.66 -16.94
N ALA A 16 -5.86 -9.44 -16.45
CA ALA A 16 -5.27 -9.23 -15.12
C ALA A 16 -4.55 -7.88 -14.99
N LEU A 17 -4.04 -7.30 -16.08
CA LEU A 17 -3.42 -5.95 -16.06
C LEU A 17 -4.44 -4.81 -15.93
N ILE A 18 -5.72 -5.09 -16.20
CA ILE A 18 -6.85 -4.16 -16.02
C ILE A 18 -7.81 -4.70 -14.95
N ASP A 19 -7.28 -5.35 -13.93
CA ASP A 19 -8.06 -5.77 -12.76
C ASP A 19 -8.49 -4.53 -11.94
N PRO A 20 -9.78 -4.41 -11.54
CA PRO A 20 -10.28 -3.34 -10.66
C PRO A 20 -9.56 -3.20 -9.30
N ASP A 21 -8.80 -4.21 -8.87
CA ASP A 21 -7.97 -4.14 -7.67
C ASP A 21 -6.60 -3.46 -7.94
N LEU A 22 -6.21 -3.31 -9.20
CA LEU A 22 -5.01 -2.57 -9.58
C LEU A 22 -5.28 -1.07 -9.65
N ARG A 23 -4.36 -0.28 -9.09
CA ARG A 23 -4.37 1.19 -9.17
C ARG A 23 -4.24 1.74 -10.60
N PHE A 24 -3.95 0.87 -11.57
CA PHE A 24 -3.89 1.15 -13.01
C PHE A 24 -5.21 0.91 -13.73
N HIS A 25 -6.25 0.45 -13.04
CA HIS A 25 -7.58 0.36 -13.62
C HIS A 25 -8.05 1.75 -14.11
N PRO A 26 -8.75 1.86 -15.25
CA PRO A 26 -9.27 3.14 -15.74
C PRO A 26 -10.09 3.94 -14.72
N LEU A 27 -10.77 3.25 -13.80
CA LEU A 27 -11.53 3.86 -12.69
C LEU A 27 -10.66 4.74 -11.77
N TYR A 28 -9.36 4.45 -11.63
CA TYR A 28 -8.43 5.24 -10.80
C TYR A 28 -7.49 6.10 -11.63
N LEU A 29 -7.14 5.66 -12.85
CA LEU A 29 -6.29 6.43 -13.75
C LEU A 29 -6.98 7.70 -14.25
N LEU A 30 -8.26 7.62 -14.62
CA LEU A 30 -8.99 8.79 -15.13
C LEU A 30 -9.03 9.92 -14.09
N PRO A 31 -9.46 9.69 -12.82
CA PRO A 31 -9.35 10.69 -11.77
C PRO A 31 -7.91 11.20 -11.56
N PHE A 32 -6.92 10.31 -11.57
CA PHE A 32 -5.51 10.70 -11.44
C PHE A 32 -5.07 11.68 -12.54
N PHE A 33 -5.37 11.40 -13.81
CA PHE A 33 -5.01 12.29 -14.92
C PHE A 33 -5.71 13.64 -14.84
N VAL A 34 -7.01 13.65 -14.51
CA VAL A 34 -7.77 14.88 -14.31
C VAL A 34 -7.16 15.71 -13.18
N MET A 35 -6.91 15.11 -12.02
CA MET A 35 -6.31 15.79 -10.87
C MET A 35 -4.89 16.27 -11.17
N ALA A 36 -4.09 15.48 -11.87
CA ALA A 36 -2.73 15.85 -12.27
C ALA A 36 -2.76 17.07 -13.20
N PHE A 37 -3.72 17.11 -14.14
CA PHE A 37 -3.90 18.26 -15.01
C PHE A 37 -4.33 19.52 -14.24
N LEU A 38 -5.24 19.39 -13.27
CA LEU A 38 -5.64 20.50 -12.40
C LEU A 38 -4.46 21.01 -11.55
N LEU A 39 -3.65 20.11 -10.97
CA LEU A 39 -2.44 20.45 -10.23
C LEU A 39 -1.40 21.13 -11.13
N TYR A 40 -1.22 20.66 -12.36
CA TYR A 40 -0.37 21.31 -13.36
C TYR A 40 -0.82 22.74 -13.65
N LEU A 41 -2.13 22.96 -13.89
CA LEU A 41 -2.67 24.31 -14.10
C LEU A 41 -2.48 25.21 -12.88
N TYR A 42 -2.66 24.66 -11.67
CA TYR A 42 -2.43 25.36 -10.42
C TYR A 42 -0.96 25.80 -10.27
N HIS A 43 -0.01 24.88 -10.48
CA HIS A 43 1.43 25.18 -10.44
C HIS A 43 1.83 26.21 -11.50
N ARG A 44 1.30 26.08 -12.73
CA ARG A 44 1.56 27.03 -13.82
C ARG A 44 1.08 28.44 -13.48
N ARG A 45 -0.13 28.58 -12.92
CA ARG A 45 -0.68 29.88 -12.49
C ARG A 45 0.12 30.53 -11.36
N ARG A 46 0.75 29.73 -10.50
CA ARG A 46 1.55 30.19 -9.36
C ARG A 46 3.03 30.39 -9.68
N GLY A 47 3.47 30.15 -10.92
CA GLY A 47 4.88 30.23 -11.29
C GLY A 47 5.76 29.16 -10.65
N LEU A 48 5.17 28.07 -10.14
CA LEU A 48 5.87 26.95 -9.48
C LEU A 48 6.34 25.87 -10.47
N HIS A 49 6.44 26.24 -11.75
CA HIS A 49 6.64 25.33 -12.87
C HIS A 49 7.62 25.95 -13.87
N ASP A 50 8.50 25.14 -14.43
CA ASP A 50 9.62 25.52 -15.30
C ASP A 50 9.23 25.71 -16.78
N GLY A 51 7.96 26.02 -17.05
CA GLY A 51 7.44 26.21 -18.41
C GLY A 51 7.31 24.96 -19.31
N GLN A 52 7.64 23.75 -18.83
CA GLN A 52 7.39 22.51 -19.59
C GLN A 52 5.89 22.28 -19.92
N GLY A 53 5.59 21.51 -20.98
CA GLY A 53 4.23 21.08 -21.29
C GLY A 53 3.74 19.97 -20.33
N PHE A 54 2.42 19.84 -20.18
CA PHE A 54 1.78 18.90 -19.23
C PHE A 54 2.34 17.47 -19.29
N PHE A 55 2.46 16.88 -20.49
CA PHE A 55 2.94 15.50 -20.63
C PHE A 55 4.41 15.35 -20.22
N LYS A 56 5.25 16.36 -20.47
CA LYS A 56 6.67 16.32 -20.06
C LYS A 56 6.80 16.46 -18.54
N TRP A 57 5.95 17.27 -17.92
CA TRP A 57 5.83 17.40 -16.47
C TRP A 57 5.30 16.14 -15.79
N LEU A 58 4.32 15.48 -16.39
CA LEU A 58 3.69 14.26 -15.86
C LEU A 58 4.57 13.02 -16.07
N PHE A 59 5.35 12.97 -17.16
CA PHE A 59 6.22 11.85 -17.52
C PHE A 59 7.67 12.27 -17.74
N PRO A 60 8.37 12.77 -16.71
CA PRO A 60 9.77 13.17 -16.81
C PRO A 60 10.65 11.96 -17.14
N LYS A 61 11.52 12.10 -18.13
CA LYS A 61 12.34 10.99 -18.66
C LYS A 61 13.31 10.44 -17.61
N ASP A 62 13.89 11.31 -16.81
CA ASP A 62 14.81 10.99 -15.72
C ASP A 62 14.16 10.15 -14.61
N VAL A 63 12.83 10.17 -14.48
CA VAL A 63 12.07 9.32 -13.56
C VAL A 63 11.65 8.01 -14.24
N TYR A 64 10.98 8.09 -15.39
CA TYR A 64 10.40 6.89 -16.04
C TYR A 64 11.41 6.02 -16.79
N PHE A 65 12.60 6.53 -17.12
CA PHE A 65 13.69 5.71 -17.66
C PHE A 65 14.76 5.40 -16.60
N HIS A 66 14.54 5.76 -15.34
CA HIS A 66 15.47 5.47 -14.25
C HIS A 66 15.61 3.95 -14.03
N PRO A 67 16.82 3.40 -13.78
CA PRO A 67 17.00 1.98 -13.50
C PRO A 67 16.15 1.43 -12.33
N SER A 68 15.90 2.27 -11.31
CA SER A 68 15.00 1.93 -10.21
C SER A 68 13.57 1.64 -10.69
N HIS A 69 13.04 2.45 -11.62
CA HIS A 69 11.69 2.26 -12.16
C HIS A 69 11.57 0.94 -12.93
N ILE A 70 12.61 0.54 -13.68
CA ILE A 70 12.65 -0.76 -14.37
C ILE A 70 12.55 -1.93 -13.37
N THR A 71 13.12 -1.78 -12.18
CA THR A 71 12.98 -2.78 -11.10
C THR A 71 11.55 -2.83 -10.56
N ASP A 72 10.88 -1.68 -10.45
CA ASP A 72 9.47 -1.62 -10.03
C ASP A 72 8.57 -2.37 -11.01
N ILE A 73 8.78 -2.20 -12.32
CA ILE A 73 8.05 -2.94 -13.36
C ILE A 73 8.28 -4.46 -13.22
N LYS A 74 9.53 -4.90 -13.02
CA LYS A 74 9.85 -6.33 -12.84
C LYS A 74 9.15 -6.93 -11.61
N LEU A 75 9.14 -6.20 -10.49
CA LEU A 75 8.45 -6.62 -9.27
C LEU A 75 6.94 -6.60 -9.42
N PHE A 76 6.39 -5.63 -10.15
CA PHE A 76 4.97 -5.59 -10.50
C PHE A 76 4.56 -6.85 -11.29
N LEU A 77 5.30 -7.19 -12.35
CA LEU A 77 5.02 -8.38 -13.17
C LEU A 77 5.12 -9.68 -12.36
N LEU A 78 6.14 -9.81 -11.50
CA LEU A 78 6.23 -10.94 -10.57
C LEU A 78 5.03 -10.98 -9.61
N GLY A 79 4.62 -9.82 -9.12
CA GLY A 79 3.46 -9.67 -8.24
C GLY A 79 2.17 -10.21 -8.86
N GLN A 80 1.98 -10.00 -10.17
CA GLN A 80 0.80 -10.51 -10.90
C GLN A 80 0.79 -12.04 -11.00
N VAL A 81 1.95 -12.67 -11.18
CA VAL A 81 2.07 -14.14 -11.16
C VAL A 81 1.70 -14.71 -9.78
N LEU A 82 1.95 -13.96 -8.71
CA LEU A 82 1.65 -14.36 -7.33
C LEU A 82 0.22 -14.01 -6.87
N THR A 83 -0.59 -13.36 -7.71
CA THR A 83 -1.95 -12.90 -7.34
C THR A 83 -2.85 -14.06 -6.90
N ALA A 84 -2.80 -15.21 -7.60
CA ALA A 84 -3.59 -16.38 -7.24
C ALA A 84 -3.26 -16.88 -5.81
N ALA A 85 -1.98 -16.88 -5.43
CA ALA A 85 -1.56 -17.27 -4.08
C ALA A 85 -2.05 -16.27 -3.01
N LYS A 86 -2.08 -14.96 -3.34
CA LYS A 86 -2.63 -13.92 -2.46
C LYS A 86 -4.15 -14.07 -2.27
N ALA A 87 -4.87 -14.35 -3.35
CA ALA A 87 -6.32 -14.59 -3.30
C ALA A 87 -6.65 -15.85 -2.48
N PHE A 88 -5.86 -16.92 -2.64
CA PHE A 88 -6.00 -18.14 -1.83
C PHE A 88 -5.82 -17.83 -0.33
N ASN A 89 -4.76 -17.09 0.03
CA ASN A 89 -4.55 -16.67 1.42
C ASN A 89 -5.75 -15.88 1.97
N MET A 90 -6.29 -14.95 1.18
CA MET A 90 -7.45 -14.14 1.56
C MET A 90 -8.67 -15.00 1.86
N ILE A 91 -9.06 -15.86 0.94
CA ILE A 91 -10.29 -16.66 1.08
C ILE A 91 -10.15 -17.64 2.24
N VAL A 92 -9.04 -18.38 2.31
CA VAL A 92 -8.88 -19.46 3.29
C VAL A 92 -8.76 -18.91 4.70
N VAL A 93 -7.86 -17.94 4.94
CA VAL A 93 -7.60 -17.43 6.29
C VAL A 93 -8.81 -16.69 6.82
N MET A 94 -9.40 -15.80 6.03
CA MET A 94 -10.56 -15.04 6.45
C MET A 94 -11.76 -15.94 6.77
N THR A 95 -12.06 -16.91 5.90
CA THR A 95 -13.18 -17.85 6.10
C THR A 95 -12.96 -18.73 7.31
N LEU A 96 -11.73 -19.22 7.50
CA LEU A 96 -11.36 -20.01 8.69
C LEU A 96 -11.62 -19.22 9.97
N PHE A 97 -11.09 -18.00 10.08
CA PHE A 97 -11.24 -17.20 11.31
C PHE A 97 -12.67 -16.70 11.52
N ALA A 98 -13.44 -16.44 10.45
CA ALA A 98 -14.87 -16.17 10.57
C ALA A 98 -15.62 -17.39 11.12
N GLY A 99 -15.37 -18.58 10.58
CA GLY A 99 -15.97 -19.83 11.05
C GLY A 99 -15.61 -20.16 12.50
N LEU A 100 -14.33 -20.05 12.86
CA LEU A 100 -13.87 -20.23 14.25
C LEU A 100 -14.55 -19.24 15.20
N THR A 101 -14.75 -18.00 14.77
CA THR A 101 -15.42 -16.99 15.59
C THR A 101 -16.90 -17.30 15.78
N ILE A 102 -17.61 -17.72 14.73
CA ILE A 102 -19.02 -18.15 14.81
C ILE A 102 -19.17 -19.32 15.79
N LEU A 103 -18.30 -20.33 15.67
CA LEU A 103 -18.26 -21.48 16.57
C LEU A 103 -18.00 -21.05 18.02
N ALA A 104 -17.04 -20.13 18.23
CA ALA A 104 -16.66 -19.66 19.56
C ALA A 104 -17.76 -18.86 20.26
N VAL A 105 -18.58 -18.09 19.52
CA VAL A 105 -19.68 -17.30 20.11
C VAL A 105 -20.99 -18.07 20.24
N GLY A 106 -21.06 -19.30 19.71
CA GLY A 106 -22.24 -20.17 19.81
C GLY A 106 -23.51 -19.61 19.16
N GLY A 107 -23.37 -18.65 18.25
CA GLY A 107 -24.51 -17.93 17.66
C GLY A 107 -24.96 -18.54 16.33
N GLU A 108 -26.27 -18.63 16.14
CA GLU A 108 -26.83 -19.00 14.85
C GLU A 108 -26.68 -17.84 13.85
N VAL A 109 -26.14 -18.15 12.66
CA VAL A 109 -26.10 -17.19 11.56
C VAL A 109 -27.51 -17.10 10.97
N SER A 110 -28.30 -16.19 11.51
CA SER A 110 -29.64 -15.89 11.01
C SER A 110 -29.62 -14.65 10.12
N ALA A 111 -30.34 -14.70 9.00
CA ALA A 111 -30.46 -13.58 8.08
C ALA A 111 -31.09 -12.37 8.78
N LYS A 112 -30.27 -11.36 9.08
CA LYS A 112 -30.74 -10.07 9.62
C LYS A 112 -31.00 -9.12 8.45
N PRO A 113 -32.02 -8.24 8.54
CA PRO A 113 -32.28 -7.25 7.49
C PRO A 113 -31.04 -6.40 7.18
N LEU A 114 -30.67 -6.33 5.90
CA LEU A 114 -29.59 -5.48 5.40
C LEU A 114 -30.08 -4.03 5.27
N THR A 115 -30.12 -3.32 6.40
CA THR A 115 -30.37 -1.87 6.39
C THR A 115 -29.11 -1.11 5.96
N VAL A 116 -29.27 0.06 5.35
CA VAL A 116 -28.15 0.96 5.00
C VAL A 116 -27.24 1.23 6.22
N GLY A 117 -27.81 1.48 7.40
CA GLY A 117 -27.04 1.73 8.62
C GLY A 117 -26.14 0.56 9.03
N ARG A 118 -26.63 -0.68 8.96
CA ARG A 118 -25.83 -1.89 9.25
C ARG A 118 -24.72 -2.10 8.24
N VAL A 119 -25.02 -1.90 6.95
CA VAL A 119 -24.02 -2.02 5.88
C VAL A 119 -22.92 -0.97 6.08
N LEU A 120 -23.28 0.29 6.34
CA LEU A 120 -22.33 1.36 6.61
C LEU A 120 -21.49 1.08 7.87
N LEU A 121 -22.11 0.62 8.95
CA LEU A 121 -21.40 0.25 10.18
C LEU A 121 -20.36 -0.85 9.92
N VAL A 122 -20.77 -1.95 9.30
CA VAL A 122 -19.87 -3.07 8.95
C VAL A 122 -18.74 -2.57 8.04
N THR A 123 -19.08 -1.76 7.04
CA THR A 123 -18.11 -1.17 6.09
C THR A 123 -17.07 -0.31 6.81
N ILE A 124 -17.50 0.60 7.69
CA ILE A 124 -16.61 1.49 8.46
C ILE A 124 -15.70 0.66 9.38
N VAL A 125 -16.26 -0.30 10.12
CA VAL A 125 -15.47 -1.10 11.07
C VAL A 125 -14.46 -1.97 10.33
N ILE A 126 -14.82 -2.60 9.21
CA ILE A 126 -13.86 -3.34 8.37
C ILE A 126 -12.76 -2.42 7.85
N THR A 127 -13.08 -1.20 7.38
CA THR A 127 -12.05 -0.24 6.95
C THR A 127 -11.08 0.08 8.08
N LEU A 128 -11.59 0.41 9.27
CA LEU A 128 -10.77 0.76 10.42
C LEU A 128 -9.88 -0.40 10.88
N ILE A 129 -10.42 -1.62 10.91
CA ILE A 129 -9.64 -2.83 11.23
C ILE A 129 -8.52 -3.03 10.20
N ARG A 130 -8.83 -2.96 8.90
CA ARG A 130 -7.83 -3.13 7.84
C ARG A 130 -6.73 -2.07 7.94
N ASP A 131 -7.11 -0.81 8.07
CA ASP A 131 -6.17 0.31 8.16
C ASP A 131 -5.29 0.21 9.42
N PHE A 132 -5.86 -0.20 10.56
CA PHE A 132 -5.11 -0.49 11.79
C PHE A 132 -4.10 -1.63 11.62
N CYS A 133 -4.51 -2.74 10.99
CA CYS A 133 -3.60 -3.85 10.71
C CYS A 133 -2.47 -3.40 9.78
N VAL A 134 -2.77 -2.61 8.76
CA VAL A 134 -1.75 -2.07 7.84
C VAL A 134 -0.77 -1.18 8.60
N TYR A 135 -1.26 -0.26 9.44
CA TYR A 135 -0.41 0.58 10.29
C TYR A 135 0.59 -0.25 11.12
N TRP A 136 0.11 -1.25 11.86
CA TRP A 136 0.98 -2.04 12.74
C TRP A 136 1.95 -2.93 11.99
N VAL A 137 1.51 -3.58 10.91
CA VAL A 137 2.41 -4.37 10.07
C VAL A 137 3.49 -3.46 9.49
N HIS A 138 3.12 -2.29 8.99
CA HIS A 138 4.04 -1.33 8.41
C HIS A 138 5.07 -0.84 9.43
N ARG A 139 4.59 -0.39 10.61
CA ARG A 139 5.44 0.04 11.72
C ARG A 139 6.41 -1.05 12.18
N LEU A 140 5.93 -2.28 12.40
CA LEU A 140 6.78 -3.41 12.80
C LEU A 140 7.84 -3.72 11.76
N HIS A 141 7.52 -3.57 10.47
CA HIS A 141 8.50 -3.73 9.41
C HIS A 141 9.54 -2.62 9.39
N HIS A 142 9.21 -1.39 9.77
CA HIS A 142 10.21 -0.34 9.93
C HIS A 142 11.09 -0.51 11.17
N GLU A 143 10.47 -0.81 12.31
CA GLU A 143 11.16 -0.72 13.61
C GLU A 143 11.87 -2.02 14.01
N LEU A 144 11.45 -3.19 13.49
CA LEU A 144 12.11 -4.46 13.81
C LEU A 144 13.20 -4.79 12.77
N PRO A 145 14.48 -4.92 13.17
CA PRO A 145 15.58 -5.17 12.25
C PRO A 145 15.47 -6.47 11.43
N VAL A 146 14.68 -7.43 11.89
CA VAL A 146 14.44 -8.71 11.19
C VAL A 146 13.42 -8.54 10.05
N PHE A 147 12.48 -7.59 10.17
CA PHE A 147 11.44 -7.36 9.18
C PHE A 147 11.79 -6.23 8.21
N TRP A 148 12.58 -5.24 8.66
CA TRP A 148 13.05 -4.12 7.83
C TRP A 148 13.59 -4.53 6.47
N PRO A 149 14.46 -5.54 6.32
CA PRO A 149 15.01 -5.89 5.02
C PRO A 149 13.95 -6.23 3.95
N PHE A 150 12.79 -6.77 4.35
CA PHE A 150 11.71 -7.07 3.40
C PHE A 150 10.95 -5.81 2.97
N HIS A 151 10.82 -4.83 3.87
CA HIS A 151 10.17 -3.56 3.57
C HIS A 151 11.12 -2.52 2.97
N ALA A 152 12.43 -2.64 3.24
CA ALA A 152 13.48 -1.85 2.61
C ALA A 152 13.51 -2.03 1.09
N VAL A 153 13.02 -3.16 0.56
CA VAL A 153 12.78 -3.31 -0.88
C VAL A 153 11.89 -2.20 -1.40
N HIS A 154 10.81 -1.86 -0.68
CA HIS A 154 9.91 -0.76 -1.03
C HIS A 154 10.58 0.60 -0.95
N HIS A 155 11.28 0.88 0.16
CA HIS A 155 11.97 2.15 0.39
C HIS A 155 13.22 2.35 -0.47
N SER A 156 13.75 1.29 -1.09
CA SER A 156 14.94 1.43 -1.91
C SER A 156 14.68 2.07 -3.27
N ALA A 157 13.43 2.42 -3.61
CA ALA A 157 13.14 3.18 -4.82
C ALA A 157 13.88 4.53 -4.81
N GLU A 158 14.69 4.81 -5.83
CA GLU A 158 15.41 6.10 -5.94
C GLU A 158 14.60 7.18 -6.66
N VAL A 159 13.55 6.76 -7.37
CA VAL A 159 12.52 7.60 -7.97
C VAL A 159 11.17 6.93 -7.72
N MET A 160 10.10 7.72 -7.62
CA MET A 160 8.77 7.19 -7.40
C MET A 160 7.88 7.42 -8.62
N THR A 161 7.24 6.34 -9.06
CA THR A 161 6.12 6.37 -10.01
C THR A 161 5.00 5.51 -9.46
N PRO A 162 3.76 5.63 -9.98
CA PRO A 162 2.66 4.87 -9.40
C PRO A 162 2.89 3.34 -9.38
N VAL A 163 3.85 2.82 -10.17
CA VAL A 163 4.31 1.42 -10.14
C VAL A 163 5.07 1.07 -8.86
N THR A 164 5.73 2.03 -8.21
CA THR A 164 6.52 1.83 -6.98
C THR A 164 5.67 1.26 -5.83
N VAL A 165 4.34 1.43 -5.82
CA VAL A 165 3.46 0.73 -4.88
C VAL A 165 3.63 -0.80 -4.92
N TYR A 166 3.98 -1.36 -6.07
CA TYR A 166 4.18 -2.80 -6.27
C TYR A 166 5.63 -3.24 -6.08
N ARG A 167 6.55 -2.31 -5.75
CA ARG A 167 7.92 -2.62 -5.33
C ARG A 167 7.90 -3.23 -3.92
N LYS A 168 7.35 -4.44 -3.79
CA LYS A 168 7.15 -5.10 -2.49
C LYS A 168 7.75 -6.49 -2.49
N HIS A 169 8.36 -6.86 -1.38
CA HIS A 169 8.83 -8.22 -1.18
C HIS A 169 7.64 -9.16 -0.87
N PRO A 170 7.55 -10.36 -1.45
CA PRO A 170 6.43 -11.29 -1.20
C PRO A 170 6.20 -11.63 0.28
N VAL A 171 7.26 -11.68 1.08
CA VAL A 171 7.15 -11.90 2.55
C VAL A 171 6.39 -10.76 3.25
N TYR A 172 6.63 -9.50 2.87
CA TYR A 172 5.88 -8.36 3.41
C TYR A 172 4.39 -8.52 3.09
N ASP A 173 4.07 -8.79 1.81
CA ASP A 173 2.70 -8.96 1.35
C ASP A 173 2.01 -10.13 2.05
N LEU A 174 2.71 -11.26 2.23
CA LEU A 174 2.18 -12.44 2.91
C LEU A 174 1.84 -12.15 4.38
N ILE A 175 2.77 -11.54 5.12
CA ILE A 175 2.55 -11.18 6.54
C ILE A 175 1.40 -10.17 6.65
N SER A 176 1.42 -9.12 5.82
CA SER A 176 0.38 -8.09 5.81
C SER A 176 -1.00 -8.67 5.52
N SER A 177 -1.09 -9.54 4.51
CA SER A 177 -2.34 -10.20 4.11
C SER A 177 -2.83 -11.13 5.22
N PHE A 178 -1.95 -11.97 5.76
CA PHE A 178 -2.29 -12.92 6.81
C PHE A 178 -2.85 -12.22 8.05
N VAL A 179 -2.15 -11.21 8.58
CA VAL A 179 -2.61 -10.43 9.75
C VAL A 179 -3.96 -9.80 9.46
N LYS A 180 -4.09 -9.06 8.36
CA LYS A 180 -5.33 -8.37 7.99
C LYS A 180 -6.51 -9.34 7.87
N ASN A 181 -6.30 -10.49 7.23
CA ASN A 181 -7.36 -11.46 6.97
C ASN A 181 -7.80 -12.21 8.25
N ILE A 182 -6.92 -12.37 9.24
CA ILE A 182 -7.30 -12.86 10.58
C ILE A 182 -8.30 -11.89 11.23
N PHE A 183 -7.92 -10.62 11.38
CA PHE A 183 -8.76 -9.65 12.10
C PHE A 183 -10.06 -9.34 11.36
N VAL A 184 -10.02 -9.25 10.03
CA VAL A 184 -11.23 -9.13 9.22
C VAL A 184 -12.09 -10.37 9.37
N GLY A 185 -11.51 -11.58 9.31
CA GLY A 185 -12.25 -12.83 9.51
C GLY A 185 -12.96 -12.89 10.86
N ILE A 186 -12.26 -12.54 11.94
CA ILE A 186 -12.84 -12.48 13.29
C ILE A 186 -14.04 -11.52 13.31
N PHE A 187 -13.87 -10.29 12.83
CA PHE A 187 -14.97 -9.33 12.80
C PHE A 187 -16.11 -9.77 11.87
N SER A 188 -15.81 -10.38 10.72
CA SER A 188 -16.82 -10.93 9.83
C SER A 188 -17.65 -12.00 10.51
N GLY A 189 -17.05 -12.89 11.31
CA GLY A 189 -17.79 -13.87 12.11
C GLY A 189 -18.75 -13.20 13.11
N LEU A 190 -18.29 -12.18 13.84
CA LEU A 190 -19.13 -11.40 14.75
C LEU A 190 -20.26 -10.67 14.01
N ALA A 191 -19.95 -10.03 12.88
CA ALA A 191 -20.92 -9.30 12.08
C ALA A 191 -21.98 -10.23 11.48
N LEU A 192 -21.62 -11.45 11.07
CA LEU A 192 -22.56 -12.46 10.60
C LEU A 192 -23.55 -12.85 11.70
N VAL A 193 -23.08 -13.15 12.91
CA VAL A 193 -23.95 -13.55 14.03
C VAL A 193 -24.81 -12.39 14.53
N PHE A 194 -24.22 -11.20 14.72
CA PHE A 194 -24.87 -10.12 15.47
C PHE A 194 -25.46 -9.01 14.60
N LEU A 195 -24.96 -8.77 13.38
CA LEU A 195 -25.30 -7.57 12.61
C LEU A 195 -26.10 -7.83 11.33
N VAL A 196 -25.61 -8.70 10.44
CA VAL A 196 -26.11 -8.77 9.04
C VAL A 196 -26.53 -10.16 8.57
N GLY A 197 -26.13 -11.25 9.21
CA GLY A 197 -26.51 -12.62 8.81
C GLY A 197 -25.92 -13.12 7.49
N GLN A 198 -25.50 -12.21 6.62
CA GLN A 198 -24.80 -12.47 5.36
C GLN A 198 -23.86 -11.30 5.09
N ILE A 199 -22.68 -11.58 4.56
CA ILE A 199 -21.78 -10.54 4.06
C ILE A 199 -21.44 -10.89 2.61
N GLN A 200 -21.75 -9.97 1.70
CA GLN A 200 -21.38 -10.12 0.31
C GLN A 200 -19.86 -10.00 0.16
N LEU A 201 -19.27 -10.87 -0.65
CA LEU A 201 -17.83 -10.85 -0.91
C LEU A 201 -17.40 -9.47 -1.44
N THR A 202 -18.23 -8.79 -2.22
CA THR A 202 -17.98 -7.41 -2.72
C THR A 202 -17.80 -6.37 -1.61
N LEU A 203 -18.52 -6.51 -0.50
CA LEU A 203 -18.41 -5.63 0.68
C LEU A 203 -17.07 -5.83 1.42
N ILE A 204 -16.50 -7.04 1.34
CA ILE A 204 -15.27 -7.44 2.04
C ILE A 204 -14.02 -7.34 1.14
N ALA A 205 -14.16 -7.67 -0.15
CA ALA A 205 -13.06 -8.00 -1.03
C ALA A 205 -12.43 -6.80 -1.76
N GLY A 206 -13.13 -5.68 -2.01
CA GLY A 206 -12.47 -4.63 -2.81
C GLY A 206 -13.18 -3.31 -3.05
N VAL A 207 -14.51 -3.23 -3.01
CA VAL A 207 -15.22 -1.96 -3.33
C VAL A 207 -15.90 -1.40 -2.08
N ASN A 208 -15.12 -1.31 -1.01
CA ASN A 208 -15.47 -0.41 0.07
C ASN A 208 -15.29 1.02 -0.44
N ILE A 209 -16.34 1.84 -0.35
CA ILE A 209 -16.36 3.22 -0.85
C ILE A 209 -15.15 4.03 -0.37
N PHE A 210 -14.67 3.80 0.86
CA PHE A 210 -13.49 4.48 1.40
C PHE A 210 -12.21 4.08 0.66
N TYR A 211 -12.02 2.80 0.36
CA TYR A 211 -10.84 2.32 -0.37
C TYR A 211 -10.90 2.72 -1.85
N PHE A 212 -12.10 2.72 -2.45
CA PHE A 212 -12.32 3.25 -3.79
C PHE A 212 -11.93 4.73 -3.88
N LEU A 213 -12.48 5.57 -2.99
CA LEU A 213 -12.19 7.01 -2.95
C LEU A 213 -10.70 7.27 -2.73
N PHE A 214 -10.10 6.53 -1.79
CA PHE A 214 -8.67 6.59 -1.55
C PHE A 214 -7.84 6.28 -2.81
N ASN A 215 -8.20 5.21 -3.52
CA ASN A 215 -7.51 4.82 -4.76
C ASN A 215 -7.68 5.83 -5.88
N ALA A 216 -8.89 6.36 -6.04
CA ALA A 216 -9.20 7.37 -7.05
C ALA A 216 -8.51 8.71 -6.79
N LEU A 217 -8.44 9.16 -5.52
CA LEU A 217 -8.09 10.55 -5.21
C LEU A 217 -6.63 10.79 -4.80
N GLY A 218 -5.92 9.80 -4.24
CA GLY A 218 -4.58 10.05 -3.69
C GLY A 218 -3.57 8.93 -3.88
N SER A 219 -4.04 7.72 -4.12
CA SER A 219 -3.21 6.51 -4.09
C SER A 219 -2.13 6.44 -5.17
N ASN A 220 -2.39 6.96 -6.37
CA ASN A 220 -1.37 7.08 -7.41
C ASN A 220 -0.38 8.22 -7.13
N PHE A 221 -0.82 9.33 -6.52
CA PHE A 221 0.05 10.46 -6.22
C PHE A 221 1.09 10.15 -5.14
N ARG A 222 0.74 9.31 -4.14
CA ARG A 222 1.60 9.01 -2.98
C ARG A 222 2.93 8.36 -3.36
N HIS A 223 2.93 7.66 -4.48
CA HIS A 223 4.10 7.05 -5.11
C HIS A 223 4.34 7.76 -6.44
N SER A 224 4.48 9.07 -6.46
CA SER A 224 4.84 9.80 -7.69
C SER A 224 5.88 10.86 -7.39
N HIS A 225 6.49 11.44 -8.42
CA HIS A 225 7.31 12.64 -8.30
C HIS A 225 6.47 13.92 -8.08
N ILE A 226 5.14 13.82 -8.16
CA ILE A 226 4.23 14.96 -8.03
C ILE A 226 3.90 15.17 -6.55
N TRP A 227 4.34 16.30 -6.01
CA TRP A 227 3.97 16.72 -4.65
C TRP A 227 2.48 17.07 -4.57
N PHE A 228 1.75 16.40 -3.69
CA PHE A 228 0.34 16.71 -3.43
C PHE A 228 0.01 16.58 -1.93
N SER A 229 -0.12 17.74 -1.27
CA SER A 229 -0.51 17.84 0.13
C SER A 229 -2.02 18.13 0.25
N TYR A 230 -2.65 17.57 1.28
CA TYR A 230 -4.04 17.91 1.63
C TYR A 230 -4.12 19.14 2.57
N GLY A 231 -2.98 19.65 3.02
CA GLY A 231 -2.85 20.73 3.96
C GLY A 231 -2.96 20.28 5.44
N PRO A 232 -2.46 21.10 6.39
CA PRO A 232 -2.23 20.65 7.77
C PRO A 232 -3.47 20.22 8.55
N PHE A 233 -4.66 20.68 8.15
CA PHE A 233 -5.92 20.25 8.79
C PHE A 233 -6.29 18.83 8.36
N TRP A 234 -6.35 18.58 7.06
CA TRP A 234 -6.74 17.28 6.51
C TRP A 234 -5.69 16.20 6.76
N GLU A 235 -4.41 16.57 6.81
CA GLU A 235 -3.28 15.66 7.11
C GLU A 235 -3.23 15.14 8.55
N LYS A 236 -4.08 15.69 9.44
CA LYS A 236 -4.34 15.11 10.78
C LYS A 236 -5.36 13.98 10.75
N ILE A 237 -6.15 13.89 9.68
CA ILE A 237 -7.26 12.94 9.54
C ILE A 237 -6.92 11.85 8.52
N PHE A 238 -6.40 12.26 7.36
CA PHE A 238 -6.05 11.39 6.24
C PHE A 238 -4.57 11.49 5.90
N ILE A 239 -3.95 10.37 5.56
CA ILE A 239 -2.58 10.37 5.05
C ILE A 239 -2.57 10.91 3.63
N SER A 240 -1.96 12.07 3.43
CA SER A 240 -1.80 12.68 2.12
C SER A 240 -0.70 12.01 1.28
N PRO A 241 -0.70 12.20 -0.05
CA PRO A 241 0.41 11.82 -0.90
C PRO A 241 1.74 12.39 -0.40
N ALA A 242 1.76 13.68 -0.02
CA ALA A 242 2.95 14.32 0.54
C ALA A 242 3.45 13.64 1.83
N GLN A 243 2.57 13.27 2.77
CA GLN A 243 2.95 12.55 3.99
C GLN A 243 3.58 11.19 3.70
N HIS A 244 3.05 10.47 2.71
CA HIS A 244 3.59 9.19 2.27
C HIS A 244 4.92 9.36 1.50
N GLN A 245 5.06 10.39 0.67
CA GLN A 245 6.34 10.71 0.01
C GLN A 245 7.41 11.05 1.05
N ILE A 246 7.08 11.83 2.09
CA ILE A 246 7.97 12.14 3.22
C ILE A 246 8.39 10.85 3.94
N HIS A 247 7.47 9.93 4.16
CA HIS A 247 7.80 8.64 4.76
C HIS A 247 8.86 7.84 3.97
N HIS A 248 8.93 8.03 2.64
CA HIS A 248 9.96 7.46 1.76
C HIS A 248 11.28 8.23 1.74
N SER A 249 11.33 9.40 2.37
CA SER A 249 12.49 10.29 2.35
C SER A 249 13.70 9.71 3.08
N LEU A 250 14.89 10.03 2.56
CA LEU A 250 16.19 9.75 3.17
C LEU A 250 16.50 10.61 4.41
N GLU A 251 15.76 11.68 4.63
CA GLU A 251 16.07 12.65 5.68
C GLU A 251 15.81 12.04 7.08
N PRO A 252 16.79 12.08 8.00
CA PRO A 252 16.64 11.50 9.35
C PRO A 252 15.41 11.94 10.13
N ARG A 253 14.96 13.19 9.93
CA ARG A 253 13.74 13.72 10.57
C ARG A 253 12.44 13.08 10.09
N HIS A 254 12.47 12.41 8.94
CA HIS A 254 11.31 11.73 8.34
C HIS A 254 11.26 10.23 8.66
N HIS A 255 12.38 9.65 9.11
CA HIS A 255 12.43 8.25 9.48
C HIS A 255 11.37 7.92 10.55
N ASN A 256 10.71 6.77 10.38
CA ASN A 256 9.71 6.25 11.32
C ASN A 256 8.52 7.20 11.55
N LYS A 257 8.09 7.90 10.49
CA LYS A 257 6.90 8.76 10.49
C LYS A 257 5.88 8.31 9.45
N ASN A 258 4.61 8.62 9.67
CA ASN A 258 3.50 8.45 8.72
C ASN A 258 3.34 7.00 8.21
N TYR A 259 3.10 6.05 9.11
CA TYR A 259 2.89 4.63 8.75
C TYR A 259 1.48 4.32 8.24
N GLY A 260 0.49 5.20 8.47
CA GLY A 260 -0.90 4.99 8.08
C GLY A 260 -1.09 4.84 6.58
N GLU A 261 -2.12 4.09 6.17
CA GLU A 261 -2.45 3.94 4.75
C GLU A 261 -3.45 5.01 4.31
N ILE A 262 -4.65 4.99 4.89
CA ILE A 262 -5.76 5.92 4.60
C ILE A 262 -5.85 6.98 5.70
N PHE A 263 -5.93 6.58 6.96
CA PHE A 263 -6.16 7.49 8.08
C PHE A 263 -4.86 7.84 8.81
N ALA A 264 -4.66 9.12 9.10
CA ALA A 264 -3.57 9.59 9.95
C ALA A 264 -3.85 9.36 11.45
N LEU A 265 -5.05 8.86 11.77
CA LEU A 265 -5.52 8.56 13.13
C LEU A 265 -4.51 7.73 13.92
N TRP A 266 -3.97 6.66 13.34
CA TRP A 266 -3.04 5.77 14.04
C TRP A 266 -1.69 6.44 14.28
N ASP A 267 -1.20 7.19 13.29
CA ASP A 267 0.01 7.99 13.46
C ASP A 267 -0.12 9.05 14.55
N TRP A 268 -1.31 9.63 14.68
CA TRP A 268 -1.62 10.57 15.75
C TRP A 268 -1.68 9.87 17.11
N ILE A 269 -2.43 8.76 17.24
CA ILE A 269 -2.58 7.98 18.48
C ILE A 269 -1.22 7.51 19.01
N PHE A 270 -0.34 7.07 18.11
CA PHE A 270 0.92 6.44 18.47
C PHE A 270 2.16 7.33 18.31
N GLY A 271 1.96 8.64 18.04
CA GLY A 271 3.04 9.64 18.02
C GLY A 271 4.00 9.54 16.83
N THR A 272 3.57 8.95 15.72
CA THR A 272 4.37 8.77 14.50
C THR A 272 3.97 9.74 13.38
N ILE A 273 3.03 10.65 13.62
CA ILE A 273 2.62 11.64 12.62
C ILE A 273 3.70 12.69 12.35
N TYR A 274 3.88 13.02 11.07
CA TYR A 274 4.62 14.16 10.58
C TYR A 274 3.78 14.89 9.54
N ILE A 275 3.59 16.19 9.74
CA ILE A 275 2.80 17.05 8.84
C ILE A 275 3.75 18.10 8.26
N PRO A 276 3.95 18.12 6.93
CA PRO A 276 4.78 19.15 6.31
C PRO A 276 4.18 20.55 6.49
N ALA A 277 5.04 21.54 6.76
CA ALA A 277 4.65 22.96 6.75
C ALA A 277 4.47 23.52 5.34
N GLY A 278 5.01 22.83 4.33
CA GLY A 278 4.98 23.22 2.93
C GLY A 278 5.61 22.15 2.05
N ARG A 279 5.87 22.46 0.77
CA ARG A 279 6.59 21.54 -0.11
C ARG A 279 8.02 21.35 0.40
N GLU A 280 8.44 20.09 0.49
CA GLU A 280 9.80 19.73 0.84
C GLU A 280 10.49 19.08 -0.35
N ASP A 281 11.79 19.34 -0.53
CA ASP A 281 12.59 18.65 -1.53
C ASP A 281 13.04 17.30 -0.96
N LEU A 282 12.65 16.22 -1.62
CA LEU A 282 12.82 14.86 -1.11
C LEU A 282 13.79 14.09 -1.98
N GLN A 283 14.76 13.48 -1.32
CA GLN A 283 15.58 12.43 -1.92
C GLN A 283 15.11 11.06 -1.42
N PHE A 284 15.11 10.07 -2.32
CA PHE A 284 14.63 8.72 -2.07
C PHE A 284 15.75 7.68 -2.20
N GLY A 285 15.54 6.53 -1.57
CA GLY A 285 16.46 5.40 -1.50
C GLY A 285 16.68 4.96 -0.06
N ILE A 286 17.79 4.26 0.19
CA ILE A 286 18.17 3.83 1.54
C ILE A 286 19.31 4.69 2.08
N SER A 287 19.18 5.18 3.31
CA SER A 287 20.21 5.93 4.02
C SER A 287 21.27 5.00 4.62
N LYS A 288 22.50 5.50 4.72
CA LYS A 288 23.65 4.76 5.29
C LYS A 288 23.49 4.45 6.77
N SER A 289 22.82 5.33 7.51
CA SER A 289 22.47 5.16 8.92
C SER A 289 21.19 5.93 9.23
N SER A 290 20.59 5.66 10.39
CA SER A 290 19.39 6.37 10.86
C SER A 290 19.62 7.86 11.12
N THR A 291 20.88 8.32 11.14
CA THR A 291 21.30 9.69 11.44
C THR A 291 21.91 10.41 10.25
N SER A 292 21.95 9.78 9.07
CA SER A 292 22.54 10.34 7.86
C SER A 292 21.53 10.37 6.73
N ASN A 293 21.55 11.42 5.91
CA ASN A 293 20.84 11.48 4.64
C ASN A 293 21.71 11.01 3.45
N GLU A 294 22.94 10.53 3.71
CA GLU A 294 23.81 9.93 2.70
C GLU A 294 23.18 8.63 2.18
N ARG A 295 22.78 8.64 0.90
CA ARG A 295 22.22 7.49 0.21
C ARG A 295 23.28 6.43 -0.05
N ILE A 296 23.00 5.17 0.28
CA ILE A 296 23.84 4.03 -0.14
C ILE A 296 23.60 3.68 -1.61
N ALA A 297 24.54 2.98 -2.24
CA ALA A 297 24.31 2.39 -3.55
C ALA A 297 23.07 1.49 -3.53
N GLN A 298 22.26 1.54 -4.59
CA GLN A 298 21.02 0.79 -4.74
C GLN A 298 21.18 -0.69 -4.31
N PRO A 299 20.56 -1.13 -3.19
CA PRO A 299 20.75 -2.48 -2.68
C PRO A 299 20.00 -3.55 -3.49
N HIS A 300 18.98 -3.14 -4.26
CA HIS A 300 18.12 -4.04 -5.01
C HIS A 300 17.98 -3.62 -6.48
N PRO A 301 19.07 -3.61 -7.27
CA PRO A 301 19.04 -3.17 -8.68
C PRO A 301 18.44 -4.22 -9.63
N THR A 302 18.26 -5.45 -9.17
CA THR A 302 17.70 -6.56 -9.95
C THR A 302 16.63 -7.30 -9.16
N LEU A 303 15.77 -8.04 -9.88
CA LEU A 303 14.76 -8.91 -9.27
C LEU A 303 15.39 -9.93 -8.30
N LYS A 304 16.51 -10.55 -8.70
CA LYS A 304 17.24 -11.51 -7.87
C LYS A 304 17.71 -10.90 -6.56
N THR A 305 18.30 -9.71 -6.62
CA THR A 305 18.75 -9.01 -5.40
C THR A 305 17.58 -8.54 -4.54
N ALA A 306 16.48 -8.10 -5.15
CA ALA A 306 15.27 -7.70 -4.43
C ALA A 306 14.67 -8.88 -3.65
N LEU A 307 14.75 -10.11 -4.16
CA LEU A 307 14.18 -11.30 -3.52
C LEU A 307 15.14 -11.99 -2.52
N LEU A 308 16.44 -12.02 -2.79
CA LEU A 308 17.37 -12.84 -1.99
C LEU A 308 18.10 -12.04 -0.90
N VAL A 309 18.44 -10.77 -1.16
CA VAL A 309 19.18 -9.93 -0.20
C VAL A 309 18.40 -9.72 1.11
N PRO A 310 17.07 -9.49 1.10
CA PRO A 310 16.31 -9.34 2.33
C PRO A 310 16.44 -10.51 3.32
N PHE A 311 16.44 -11.76 2.83
CA PHE A 311 16.63 -12.93 3.69
C PHE A 311 18.01 -12.95 4.36
N ARG A 312 19.06 -12.66 3.58
CA ARG A 312 20.44 -12.56 4.12
C ARG A 312 20.53 -11.51 5.22
N ASP A 313 19.97 -10.33 4.98
CA ASP A 313 20.09 -9.20 5.89
C ASP A 313 19.20 -9.36 7.13
N SER A 314 18.02 -9.97 6.97
CA SER A 314 17.14 -10.39 8.07
C SER A 314 17.83 -11.42 8.97
N TRP A 315 18.50 -12.42 8.37
CA TRP A 315 19.27 -13.42 9.10
C TRP A 315 20.46 -12.80 9.88
N LYS A 316 21.18 -11.86 9.27
CA LYS A 316 22.25 -11.11 9.96
C LYS A 316 21.70 -10.32 11.15
N ALA A 317 20.55 -9.68 11.01
CA ALA A 317 19.89 -8.96 12.10
C ALA A 317 19.52 -9.90 13.26
N LEU A 318 18.98 -11.09 12.94
CA LEU A 318 18.65 -12.11 13.94
C LEU A 318 19.89 -12.59 14.72
N LYS A 319 21.00 -12.87 14.03
CA LYS A 319 22.26 -13.28 14.65
C LYS A 319 22.84 -12.20 15.57
N ARG A 320 22.79 -10.92 15.18
CA ARG A 320 23.25 -9.80 16.01
C ARG A 320 22.45 -9.69 17.31
N ARG A 321 21.14 -9.91 17.27
CA ARG A 321 20.27 -9.89 18.46
C ARG A 321 20.61 -11.02 19.45
N ARG A 322 20.95 -12.21 18.95
CA ARG A 322 21.35 -13.35 19.80
C ARG A 322 22.68 -13.15 20.52
N LYS A 323 23.61 -12.36 19.96
CA LYS A 323 24.90 -12.05 20.58
C LYS A 323 24.84 -10.97 21.67
N LYS A 324 23.72 -10.24 21.78
CA LYS A 324 23.51 -9.18 22.78
C LYS A 324 22.70 -9.65 24.00
N LYS A 325 22.22 -10.89 23.98
CA LYS A 325 21.53 -11.55 25.10
C LYS A 325 22.49 -12.55 25.72
#